data_AF-A0A969GJH3-F1
#
_entry.id   AF-A0A969GJH3-F1
#
_cell.length_a   1.000
_cell.length_b   1.000
_cell.length_c   1.000
_cell.angle_alpha   90.00
_cell.angle_beta   90.00
_cell.angle_gamma   90.00
#
_symmetry.space_group_name_H-M   'P 1'
#
loop_
_entity.id
_entity.type
_entity.pdbx_description
1 polymer ?
#
loop_
_entity_poly.entity_id
_entity_poly.type
_entity_poly.pdbx_seq_one_letter_code
_entity_poly.pdbx_strand_id
1 'polypeptide(L)'
;MVNGTGHKPPAPFDELRAGPRPSQNDINPVASPVWNRWDWIVLAAVTALAAALRLYQLGELPPGFQFDEAFNAIDAKQVLAGHFPLFLPANGGREALYTYWQATVGSILGVDVYSLRLSSALAGLLTVPASYLLLRRLLTQQSRYVAALPA
;
A
#
# COMPACT_ATOMS: atom_id res chain seq x y z
N MET A 1 -59.02 26.99 -32.12
CA MET A 1 -57.74 27.69 -31.92
C MET A 1 -56.96 26.92 -30.87
N VAL A 2 -55.77 26.43 -31.24
CA VAL A 2 -55.03 25.37 -30.53
C VAL A 2 -54.20 25.94 -29.37
N ASN A 3 -54.20 25.19 -28.26
CA ASN A 3 -53.44 25.39 -27.02
C ASN A 3 -51.96 25.73 -27.25
N GLY A 4 -51.51 26.85 -26.68
CA GLY A 4 -50.09 27.15 -26.49
C GLY A 4 -49.58 26.54 -25.19
N THR A 5 -49.14 25.28 -25.22
CA THR A 5 -48.40 24.68 -24.11
C THR A 5 -47.01 25.33 -24.06
N GLY A 6 -46.86 26.30 -23.14
CA GLY A 6 -45.58 26.95 -22.85
C GLY A 6 -44.59 25.92 -22.30
N HIS A 7 -43.83 25.31 -23.19
CA HIS A 7 -42.71 24.45 -22.83
C HIS A 7 -41.56 25.35 -22.38
N LYS A 8 -41.48 25.58 -21.06
CA LYS A 8 -40.34 26.26 -20.44
C LYS A 8 -39.08 25.43 -20.77
N PRO A 9 -38.05 26.02 -21.40
CA PRO A 9 -36.82 25.29 -21.70
C PRO A 9 -36.19 24.75 -20.41
N PRO A 10 -35.53 23.58 -20.44
CA PRO A 10 -34.83 23.04 -19.29
C PRO A 10 -33.78 24.04 -18.81
N ALA A 11 -33.61 24.14 -17.49
CA ALA A 11 -32.63 25.02 -16.87
C ALA A 11 -31.23 24.77 -17.48
N PRO A 12 -30.43 25.83 -17.75
CA PRO A 12 -29.07 25.69 -18.24
C PRO A 12 -28.26 24.74 -17.36
N PHE A 13 -27.38 23.93 -17.96
CA PHE A 13 -26.54 22.96 -17.24
C PHE A 13 -25.73 23.58 -16.09
N ASP A 14 -25.44 24.89 -16.16
CA ASP A 14 -24.74 25.65 -15.13
C ASP A 14 -25.54 25.82 -13.83
N GLU A 15 -26.87 25.92 -13.92
CA GLU A 15 -27.74 26.03 -12.73
C GLU A 15 -27.88 24.70 -11.99
N LEU A 16 -27.81 23.56 -12.70
CA LEU A 16 -27.79 22.22 -12.10
C LEU A 16 -26.50 21.93 -11.33
N ARG A 17 -25.42 22.67 -11.62
CA ARG A 17 -24.12 22.55 -10.95
C ARG A 17 -23.96 23.53 -9.78
N ALA A 18 -24.84 24.52 -9.68
CA ALA A 18 -24.83 25.56 -8.65
C ALA A 18 -25.43 25.07 -7.33
N GLY A 19 -25.11 23.84 -6.92
CA GLY A 19 -25.28 23.44 -5.52
C GLY A 19 -24.47 24.37 -4.61
N PRO A 20 -24.85 24.52 -3.33
CA PRO A 20 -24.09 25.31 -2.38
C PRO A 20 -22.62 24.89 -2.42
N ARG A 21 -21.71 25.82 -2.76
CA ARG A 21 -20.28 25.53 -2.65
C ARG A 21 -20.02 25.21 -1.18
N PRO A 22 -19.36 24.08 -0.85
CA PRO A 22 -19.01 23.78 0.52
C PRO A 22 -18.32 25.01 1.12
N SER A 23 -18.85 25.47 2.24
CA SER A 23 -18.35 26.66 2.91
C SER A 23 -16.90 26.41 3.32
N GLN A 24 -16.10 27.47 3.42
CA GLN A 24 -14.70 27.36 3.85
C GLN A 24 -14.55 26.77 5.27
N ASN A 25 -15.65 26.67 6.03
CA ASN A 25 -15.72 25.99 7.32
C ASN A 25 -15.96 24.47 7.21
N ASP A 26 -16.40 23.98 6.04
CA ASP A 26 -16.57 22.54 5.78
C ASP A 26 -15.23 21.84 5.46
N ILE A 27 -14.19 22.63 5.14
CA ILE A 27 -12.80 22.16 4.92
C ILE A 27 -11.94 22.26 6.18
N ASN A 28 -12.53 22.46 7.36
CA ASN A 28 -11.79 22.34 8.61
C ASN A 28 -11.13 20.95 8.66
N PRO A 29 -9.79 20.84 8.79
CA PRO A 29 -9.11 19.57 8.81
C PRO A 29 -9.67 18.76 9.97
N VAL A 30 -10.43 17.74 9.59
CA VAL A 30 -11.03 16.72 10.43
C VAL A 30 -9.96 16.27 11.42
N ALA A 31 -10.10 16.66 12.70
CA ALA A 31 -9.08 16.42 13.71
C ALA A 31 -8.65 14.94 13.69
N SER A 32 -7.37 14.70 13.40
CA SER A 32 -6.80 13.36 13.39
C SER A 32 -6.83 12.79 14.80
N PRO A 33 -7.20 11.51 14.99
CA PRO A 33 -7.18 10.89 16.31
C PRO A 33 -5.79 11.06 16.93
N VAL A 34 -5.73 11.65 18.11
CA VAL A 34 -4.49 11.79 18.88
C VAL A 34 -3.96 10.40 19.23
N TRP A 35 -2.66 10.19 19.07
CA TRP A 35 -2.04 8.92 19.43
C TRP A 35 -1.95 8.80 20.95
N ASN A 36 -2.38 7.66 21.47
CA ASN A 36 -2.14 7.29 22.86
C ASN A 36 -0.92 6.36 22.96
N ARG A 37 -0.32 6.27 24.16
CA ARG A 37 0.78 5.34 24.45
C ARG A 37 0.46 3.90 24.07
N TRP A 38 -0.80 3.50 24.20
CA TRP A 38 -1.26 2.15 23.83
C TRP A 38 -1.19 1.89 22.34
N ASP A 39 -1.46 2.89 21.49
CA ASP A 39 -1.36 2.72 20.04
C ASP A 39 0.08 2.42 19.63
N TRP A 40 1.03 3.14 20.24
CA TRP A 40 2.45 2.91 20.04
C TRP A 40 2.89 1.54 20.55
N ILE A 41 2.41 1.13 21.72
CA ILE A 41 2.71 -0.20 22.27
C ILE A 41 2.18 -1.30 21.36
N VAL A 42 0.93 -1.20 20.89
CA VAL A 42 0.33 -2.20 19.99
C VAL A 42 1.08 -2.24 18.66
N LEU A 43 1.36 -1.07 18.06
CA LEU A 43 2.11 -1.00 16.82
C LEU A 43 3.51 -1.62 16.97
N ALA A 44 4.23 -1.28 18.05
CA ALA A 44 5.54 -1.83 18.33
C ALA A 44 5.47 -3.34 18.57
N ALA A 45 4.51 -3.82 19.36
CA ALA A 45 4.35 -5.24 19.66
C ALA A 45 4.03 -6.07 18.41
N VAL A 46 3.10 -5.61 17.57
CA VAL A 46 2.73 -6.32 16.33
C VAL A 46 3.88 -6.29 15.32
N THR A 47 4.61 -5.17 15.23
CA THR A 47 5.79 -5.06 14.35
C THR A 47 6.92 -5.95 14.84
N ALA A 48 7.18 -5.98 16.15
CA ALA A 48 8.20 -6.85 16.75
C ALA A 48 7.85 -8.33 16.58
N LEU A 49 6.60 -8.71 16.79
CA LEU A 49 6.12 -10.07 16.54
C LEU A 49 6.27 -10.43 15.05
N ALA A 50 5.88 -9.54 14.15
CA ALA A 50 6.04 -9.72 12.71
C ALA A 50 7.50 -9.89 12.29
N ALA A 51 8.42 -9.14 12.91
CA ALA A 51 9.86 -9.25 12.69
C ALA A 51 10.38 -10.59 13.24
N ALA A 52 10.03 -10.95 14.47
CA ALA A 52 10.44 -12.20 15.09
C ALA A 52 10.03 -13.41 14.24
N LEU A 53 8.78 -13.46 13.79
CA LEU A 53 8.27 -14.56 12.96
C LEU A 53 8.93 -14.61 11.58
N ARG A 54 9.20 -13.47 10.95
CA ARG A 54 9.79 -13.43 9.60
C ARG A 54 11.28 -13.69 9.60
N LEU A 55 12.01 -13.19 10.60
CA LEU A 55 13.47 -13.29 10.65
C LEU A 55 13.95 -14.58 11.32
N TYR A 56 13.05 -15.32 12.00
CA TYR A 56 13.38 -16.59 12.60
C TYR A 56 13.83 -17.61 11.55
N GLN A 57 15.10 -18.05 11.66
CA GLN A 57 15.72 -19.04 10.77
C GLN A 57 15.56 -18.73 9.27
N LEU A 58 15.59 -17.44 8.91
CA LEU A 58 15.31 -16.99 7.54
C LEU A 58 16.19 -17.66 6.46
N GLY A 59 17.44 -18.00 6.78
CA GLY A 59 18.36 -18.68 5.86
C GLY A 59 18.16 -20.19 5.77
N GLU A 60 17.46 -20.80 6.72
CA GLU A 60 17.31 -22.25 6.84
C GLU A 60 15.90 -22.71 6.47
N LEU A 61 14.88 -21.88 6.74
CA LEU A 61 13.48 -22.17 6.48
C LEU A 61 12.90 -21.27 5.38
N PRO A 62 12.12 -21.83 4.43
CA PRO A 62 11.95 -23.26 4.17
C PRO A 62 13.25 -23.91 3.67
N PRO A 63 13.45 -25.22 3.91
CA PRO A 63 14.67 -25.90 3.49
C PRO A 63 14.74 -25.99 1.96
N GLY A 64 15.97 -25.84 1.45
CA GLY A 64 16.27 -25.92 0.02
C GLY A 64 16.13 -24.59 -0.72
N PHE A 65 16.76 -24.52 -1.89
CA PHE A 65 16.72 -23.36 -2.77
C PHE A 65 15.60 -23.56 -3.79
N GLN A 66 14.56 -22.73 -3.68
CA GLN A 66 13.38 -22.88 -4.51
C GLN A 66 13.62 -22.36 -5.93
N PHE A 67 12.85 -22.87 -6.90
CA PHE A 67 13.02 -22.53 -8.31
C PHE A 67 12.81 -21.03 -8.58
N ASP A 68 11.79 -20.44 -7.97
CA ASP A 68 11.50 -19.01 -8.03
C ASP A 68 12.61 -18.16 -7.38
N GLU A 69 13.17 -18.62 -6.26
CA GLU A 69 14.33 -17.99 -5.61
C GLU A 69 15.57 -18.00 -6.54
N ALA A 70 15.75 -19.06 -7.34
CA ALA A 70 16.83 -19.12 -8.33
C ALA A 70 16.65 -18.08 -9.45
N PHE A 71 15.44 -17.92 -9.99
CA PHE A 71 15.17 -16.84 -10.97
C PHE A 71 15.40 -15.46 -10.36
N ASN A 72 14.92 -15.23 -9.14
CA ASN A 72 15.18 -13.98 -8.41
C ASN A 72 16.68 -13.69 -8.29
N ALA A 73 17.48 -14.70 -7.95
CA ALA A 73 18.93 -14.56 -7.86
C ALA A 73 19.57 -14.16 -9.20
N ILE A 74 19.16 -14.83 -10.28
CA ILE A 74 19.68 -14.57 -11.63
C ILE A 74 19.30 -13.16 -12.08
N ASP A 75 18.04 -12.79 -11.91
CA ASP A 75 17.52 -11.49 -12.31
C ASP A 75 18.17 -10.36 -11.51
N ALA A 76 18.32 -10.52 -10.18
CA ALA A 76 19.00 -9.56 -9.33
C ALA A 76 20.48 -9.39 -9.74
N LYS A 77 21.18 -10.48 -10.08
CA LYS A 77 22.56 -10.42 -10.58
C LYS A 77 22.65 -9.69 -11.92
N GLN A 78 21.68 -9.87 -12.82
CA GLN A 78 21.64 -9.13 -14.08
C GLN A 78 21.46 -7.63 -13.85
N VAL A 79 20.60 -7.24 -12.89
CA VAL A 79 20.44 -5.83 -12.48
C VAL A 79 21.74 -5.26 -11.95
N LEU A 80 22.44 -5.99 -11.08
CA LEU A 80 23.74 -5.57 -10.56
C LEU A 80 24.83 -5.49 -11.64
N ALA A 81 24.70 -6.25 -12.73
CA ALA A 81 25.56 -6.16 -13.91
C ALA A 81 25.18 -4.99 -14.85
N GLY A 82 24.18 -4.19 -14.52
CA GLY A 82 23.76 -3.01 -15.29
C GLY A 82 22.61 -3.25 -16.27
N HIS A 83 21.94 -4.41 -16.21
CA HIS A 83 20.74 -4.65 -17.01
C HIS A 83 19.49 -4.20 -16.27
N PHE A 84 18.77 -3.21 -16.80
CA PHE A 84 17.56 -2.66 -16.18
C PHE A 84 16.31 -2.98 -17.02
N PRO A 85 15.83 -4.24 -17.02
CA PRO A 85 14.64 -4.63 -17.77
C PRO A 85 13.38 -4.03 -17.13
N LEU A 86 12.43 -3.57 -17.96
CA LEU A 86 11.10 -3.18 -17.46
C LEU A 86 10.19 -4.39 -17.20
N PHE A 87 10.49 -5.52 -17.84
CA PHE A 87 9.70 -6.75 -17.76
C PHE A 87 10.61 -7.98 -17.83
N LEU A 88 10.33 -8.99 -17.00
CA LEU A 88 11.14 -10.21 -16.90
C LEU A 88 10.35 -11.43 -17.43
N PRO A 89 10.65 -11.94 -18.63
CA PRO A 89 9.85 -13.00 -19.25
C PRO A 89 10.17 -14.41 -18.74
N ALA A 90 11.34 -14.63 -18.13
CA ALA A 90 11.90 -15.97 -17.89
C ALA A 90 11.17 -16.81 -16.82
N ASN A 91 10.36 -16.18 -15.96
CA ASN A 91 9.62 -16.83 -14.88
C ASN A 91 8.12 -16.48 -14.93
N GLY A 92 7.46 -16.79 -16.04
CA GLY A 92 6.01 -16.57 -16.22
C GLY A 92 5.60 -15.11 -16.48
N GLY A 93 6.57 -14.23 -16.75
CA GLY A 93 6.32 -12.80 -16.93
C GLY A 93 6.14 -12.07 -15.60
N ARG A 94 7.10 -11.23 -15.22
CA ARG A 94 7.14 -10.57 -13.92
C ARG A 94 7.50 -9.09 -14.02
N GLU A 95 7.02 -8.33 -13.03
CA GLU A 95 7.38 -6.94 -12.85
C GLU A 95 8.82 -6.78 -12.32
N ALA A 96 9.47 -5.68 -12.70
CA ALA A 96 10.88 -5.43 -12.36
C ALA A 96 11.11 -4.78 -10.99
N LEU A 97 10.09 -4.15 -10.41
CA LEU A 97 10.24 -3.39 -9.17
C LEU A 97 10.79 -4.26 -8.03
N TYR A 98 10.25 -5.46 -7.88
CA TYR A 98 10.70 -6.37 -6.83
C TYR A 98 12.13 -6.86 -7.06
N THR A 99 12.51 -7.14 -8.31
CA THR A 99 13.89 -7.46 -8.68
C THR A 99 14.85 -6.33 -8.35
N TYR A 100 14.47 -5.07 -8.59
CA TYR A 100 15.30 -3.92 -8.21
C TYR A 100 15.46 -3.78 -6.70
N TRP A 101 14.40 -4.07 -5.93
CA TRP A 101 14.48 -4.14 -4.49
C TRP A 101 15.46 -5.23 -4.03
N GLN A 102 15.35 -6.44 -4.58
CA GLN A 102 16.26 -7.54 -4.28
C GLN A 102 17.70 -7.25 -4.68
N ALA A 103 17.92 -6.62 -5.84
CA ALA A 103 19.25 -6.18 -6.28
C ALA A 103 19.83 -5.13 -5.33
N THR A 104 19.01 -4.20 -4.82
CA THR A 104 19.47 -3.19 -3.85
C THR A 104 19.98 -3.85 -2.57
N VAL A 105 19.20 -4.78 -1.99
CA VAL A 105 19.63 -5.55 -0.81
C VAL A 105 20.86 -6.39 -1.13
N GLY A 106 20.87 -7.06 -2.29
CA GLY A 106 21.97 -7.88 -2.77
C GLY A 106 23.26 -7.10 -3.06
N SER A 107 23.17 -5.80 -3.37
CA SER A 107 24.35 -4.94 -3.55
C SER A 107 25.13 -4.71 -2.25
N ILE A 108 24.44 -4.80 -1.11
CA ILE A 108 25.02 -4.56 0.22
C ILE A 108 25.51 -5.87 0.83
N LEU A 109 24.70 -6.94 0.73
CA LEU A 109 24.94 -8.21 1.44
C LEU A 109 25.47 -9.33 0.53
N GLY A 110 25.47 -9.12 -0.79
CA GLY A 110 25.65 -10.19 -1.77
C GLY A 110 24.32 -10.84 -2.16
N VAL A 111 24.29 -11.50 -3.32
CA VAL A 111 23.11 -12.22 -3.80
C VAL A 111 23.20 -13.69 -3.41
N ASP A 112 22.50 -14.05 -2.34
CA ASP A 112 22.36 -15.41 -1.82
C ASP A 112 20.91 -15.66 -1.36
N VAL A 113 20.62 -16.89 -0.92
CA VAL A 113 19.26 -17.25 -0.47
C VAL A 113 18.80 -16.38 0.69
N TYR A 114 19.72 -16.09 1.61
CA TYR A 114 19.45 -15.26 2.78
C TYR A 114 19.05 -13.84 2.38
N SER A 115 19.78 -13.17 1.49
CA SER A 115 19.50 -11.79 1.09
C SER A 115 18.21 -11.66 0.27
N LEU A 116 17.88 -12.67 -0.55
CA LEU A 116 16.61 -12.73 -1.27
C LEU A 116 15.42 -12.88 -0.32
N ARG A 117 15.54 -13.76 0.68
CA ARG A 117 14.50 -13.95 1.71
C ARG A 117 14.41 -12.73 2.62
N LEU A 118 15.53 -12.09 2.93
CA LEU A 118 15.57 -10.83 3.69
C LEU A 118 14.85 -9.72 2.95
N SER A 119 14.99 -9.65 1.63
CA SER A 119 14.26 -8.68 0.81
C SER A 119 12.74 -8.84 0.97
N SER A 120 12.23 -10.09 0.92
CA SER A 120 10.82 -10.40 1.20
C SER A 120 10.42 -10.05 2.63
N ALA A 121 11.28 -10.40 3.62
CA ALA A 121 11.01 -10.17 5.02
C ALA A 121 10.92 -8.67 5.36
N LEU A 122 11.81 -7.86 4.80
CA LEU A 122 11.82 -6.40 4.96
C LEU A 122 10.57 -5.78 4.33
N ALA A 123 10.23 -6.16 3.09
CA ALA A 123 9.01 -5.68 2.45
C ALA A 123 7.77 -6.03 3.29
N GLY A 124 7.67 -7.27 3.77
CA GLY A 124 6.59 -7.72 4.63
C GLY A 124 6.59 -7.11 6.04
N LEU A 125 7.73 -6.63 6.54
CA LEU A 125 7.82 -5.92 7.81
C LEU A 125 7.35 -4.48 7.68
N LEU A 126 7.64 -3.82 6.55
CA LEU A 126 7.18 -2.46 6.25
C LEU A 126 5.66 -2.38 6.01
N THR A 127 5.04 -3.45 5.52
CA THR A 127 3.59 -3.47 5.33
C THR A 127 2.83 -3.46 6.64
N VAL A 128 3.38 -4.01 7.74
CA VAL A 128 2.72 -4.03 9.05
C VAL A 128 2.37 -2.62 9.57
N PRO A 129 3.33 -1.69 9.75
CA PRO A 129 3.00 -0.33 10.16
C PRO A 129 2.17 0.39 9.10
N ALA A 130 2.41 0.18 7.81
CA ALA A 130 1.62 0.80 6.75
C ALA A 130 0.14 0.40 6.83
N SER A 131 -0.16 -0.89 6.98
CA SER A 131 -1.51 -1.42 7.15
C SER A 131 -2.16 -0.94 8.45
N TYR A 132 -1.42 -0.90 9.56
CA TYR A 132 -1.93 -0.36 10.82
C TYR A 132 -2.37 1.10 10.68
N LEU A 133 -1.52 1.94 10.06
CA LEU A 133 -1.82 3.34 9.80
C LEU A 133 -3.03 3.50 8.87
N LEU A 134 -3.11 2.70 7.81
CA LEU A 134 -4.22 2.71 6.86
C LEU A 134 -5.54 2.33 7.55
N LEU A 135 -5.56 1.20 8.26
CA LEU A 135 -6.76 0.71 8.96
C LEU A 135 -7.24 1.70 10.02
N ARG A 136 -6.31 2.26 10.80
CA ARG A 136 -6.66 3.30 11.78
C ARG A 136 -7.32 4.50 11.11
N ARG A 137 -6.79 4.97 9.97
CA ARG A 137 -7.40 6.09 9.22
C ARG A 137 -8.79 5.72 8.70
N LEU A 138 -8.97 4.54 8.10
CA LEU A 138 -10.26 4.12 7.55
C LEU A 138 -11.34 3.96 8.63
N LEU A 139 -11.03 3.27 9.74
CA LEU A 139 -11.97 3.02 10.82
C LEU A 139 -12.36 4.30 11.57
N THR A 140 -11.42 5.23 11.74
CA THR A 140 -11.71 6.52 12.37
C THR A 140 -12.55 7.43 11.49
N GLN A 141 -12.48 7.30 10.16
CA GLN A 141 -13.42 7.99 9.27
C GLN A 141 -14.81 7.32 9.29
N GLN A 142 -14.90 5.99 9.22
CA GLN A 142 -16.19 5.26 9.20
C GLN A 142 -17.01 5.45 10.48
N SER A 143 -16.36 5.39 11.65
CA SER A 143 -17.04 5.61 12.93
C SER A 143 -17.69 6.99 13.03
N ARG A 144 -17.17 7.98 12.28
CA ARG A 144 -17.73 9.34 12.22
C ARG A 144 -18.96 9.43 11.33
N TYR A 145 -19.02 8.68 10.22
CA TYR A 145 -20.21 8.63 9.37
C TYR A 145 -21.39 7.97 10.08
N VAL A 146 -21.13 6.91 10.86
CA VAL A 146 -22.17 6.26 11.67
C VAL A 146 -22.66 7.17 12.79
N ALA A 147 -21.76 7.91 13.45
CA ALA A 147 -22.15 8.86 14.50
C ALA A 147 -22.88 10.11 13.98
N ALA A 148 -22.73 10.45 12.69
CA ALA A 148 -23.39 11.59 12.06
C ALA A 148 -24.79 11.25 11.50
N LEU A 149 -25.21 9.98 11.53
CA LEU A 149 -26.58 9.62 11.20
C LEU A 149 -27.49 10.02 12.38
N PRO A 150 -28.52 10.87 12.16
CA PRO A 150 -29.54 11.09 13.18
C PRO A 150 -30.26 9.75 13.43
N ALA A 151 -30.29 9.33 14.70
CA ALA A 151 -31.10 8.22 15.17
C ALA A 151 -32.59 8.56 15.14
#